data_AF-A0A969T9V6-F1
#
_entry.id   AF-A0A969T9V6-F1
#
_cell.length_a   1.000
_cell.length_b   1.000
_cell.length_c   1.000
_cell.angle_alpha   90.00
_cell.angle_beta   90.00
_cell.angle_gamma   90.00
#
_symmetry.space_group_name_H-M   'P 1'
#
loop_
_entity.id
_entity.type
_entity.pdbx_description
1 polymer ?
#
loop_
_entity_poly.entity_id
_entity_poly.type
_entity_poly.pdbx_seq_one_letter_code
_entity_poly.pdbx_strand_id
1 'polypeptide(L)'
;MRTIIILCLGLFLVYPNAEAQNIYNQTEDESALYASNKQVNQFIRRFNGEEDFKGERLYPKDKDYRKSSLRNTYLTNLFDFENSSLVSSKKDFISQVNSNNRPEYFDFYGGNWFAEVSAKFLFNGKVENVVMFLKLEKENGGYKWSYTGVYANFLEQPFKTSPPETTKFIHPMSHEIDFYEP
;
A
#
# COMPACT_ATOMS: atom_id res chain seq x y z
N MET A 1 58.60 24.86 -19.66
CA MET A 1 58.08 23.81 -18.77
C MET A 1 57.53 24.36 -17.45
N ARG A 2 58.27 25.20 -16.70
CA ARG A 2 57.77 25.83 -15.45
C ARG A 2 56.46 26.64 -15.60
N THR A 3 56.28 27.38 -16.68
CA THR A 3 55.07 28.17 -16.95
C THR A 3 53.84 27.33 -17.29
N ILE A 4 54.01 26.15 -17.90
CA ILE A 4 52.90 25.24 -18.22
C ILE A 4 52.40 24.55 -16.94
N ILE A 5 53.30 24.21 -16.02
CA ILE A 5 52.97 23.62 -14.72
C ILE A 5 52.15 24.60 -13.86
N ILE A 6 52.49 25.89 -13.88
CA ILE A 6 51.75 26.93 -13.14
C ILE A 6 50.34 27.14 -13.72
N LEU A 7 50.19 27.06 -15.04
CA LEU A 7 48.88 27.18 -15.70
C LEU A 7 47.96 25.99 -15.37
N CYS A 8 48.51 24.77 -15.30
CA CYS A 8 47.77 23.57 -14.89
C CYS A 8 47.40 23.57 -13.40
N LEU A 9 48.23 24.14 -12.52
CA LEU A 9 47.88 24.30 -11.09
C LEU A 9 46.80 25.39 -10.87
N GLY A 10 46.78 26.44 -11.68
CA GLY A 10 45.75 27.49 -11.59
C GLY A 10 44.36 27.01 -11.97
N LEU A 11 44.25 26.07 -12.91
CA LEU A 11 42.99 25.45 -13.33
C LEU A 11 42.37 24.51 -12.28
N PHE A 12 43.16 24.03 -11.30
CA PHE A 12 42.67 23.21 -10.19
C PHE A 12 42.13 24.04 -9.01
N LEU A 13 42.36 25.35 -8.98
CA LEU A 13 41.94 26.23 -7.87
C LEU A 13 40.60 26.93 -8.13
N VAL A 14 39.97 26.68 -9.28
CA VAL A 14 38.64 27.21 -9.62
C VAL A 14 37.66 26.06 -9.79
N TYR A 15 37.55 25.21 -8.78
CA TYR A 15 36.32 24.43 -8.60
C TYR A 15 35.33 25.36 -7.88
N PRO A 16 34.30 25.91 -8.55
CA PRO A 16 33.14 26.35 -7.80
C PRO A 16 32.62 25.12 -7.04
N ASN A 17 32.23 25.33 -5.78
CA ASN A 17 31.61 24.32 -4.92
C ASN A 17 30.68 23.44 -5.75
N ALA A 18 31.15 22.25 -6.10
CA ALA A 18 30.31 21.21 -6.62
C ALA A 18 29.45 20.81 -5.43
N GLU A 19 28.23 21.34 -5.39
CA GLU A 19 27.15 20.87 -4.53
C GLU A 19 26.87 19.42 -4.93
N ALA A 20 27.71 18.51 -4.44
CA ALA A 20 27.52 17.08 -4.52
C ALA A 20 26.36 16.76 -3.57
N GLN A 21 25.17 16.62 -4.15
CA GLN A 21 23.99 16.05 -3.51
C GLN A 21 23.37 16.88 -2.38
N ASN A 22 22.72 17.99 -2.72
CA ASN A 22 21.48 18.35 -2.03
C ASN A 22 20.32 17.53 -2.63
N ILE A 23 20.35 16.21 -2.40
CA ILE A 23 19.19 15.35 -2.65
C ILE A 23 18.19 15.68 -1.55
N TYR A 24 17.22 16.51 -1.91
CA TYR A 24 15.93 16.70 -1.25
C TYR A 24 15.99 16.99 0.26
N ASN A 25 15.70 18.24 0.64
CA ASN A 25 15.15 18.54 1.97
C ASN A 25 13.77 17.84 2.11
N GLN A 26 13.79 16.54 2.38
CA GLN A 26 12.62 15.67 2.55
C GLN A 26 12.07 15.73 3.97
N THR A 27 12.12 16.90 4.61
CA THR A 27 11.54 17.10 5.95
C THR A 27 10.06 17.50 5.91
N GLU A 28 9.55 17.97 4.76
CA GLU A 28 8.13 18.37 4.62
C GLU A 28 7.16 17.17 4.50
N ASP A 29 7.61 15.97 4.12
CA ASP A 29 6.71 14.86 3.76
C ASP A 29 6.51 13.82 4.89
N GLU A 30 7.45 13.68 5.83
CA GLU A 30 7.34 12.71 6.92
C GLU A 30 6.17 13.01 7.87
N SER A 31 5.88 14.30 8.09
CA SER A 31 4.76 14.74 8.93
C SER A 31 3.41 14.38 8.30
N ALA A 32 3.30 14.52 6.98
CA ALA A 32 2.11 14.13 6.24
C ALA A 32 1.91 12.60 6.29
N LEU A 33 2.98 11.83 6.08
CA LEU A 33 2.95 10.37 6.20
C LEU A 33 2.56 9.91 7.61
N TYR A 34 3.10 10.55 8.65
CA TYR A 34 2.73 10.27 10.03
C TYR A 34 1.26 10.58 10.30
N ALA A 35 0.76 11.71 9.79
CA ALA A 35 -0.65 12.09 9.90
C ALA A 35 -1.56 11.09 9.17
N SER A 36 -1.22 10.65 7.96
CA SER A 36 -1.97 9.65 7.20
C SER A 36 -2.00 8.30 7.91
N ASN A 37 -0.86 7.83 8.42
CA ASN A 37 -0.80 6.61 9.23
C ASN A 37 -1.66 6.71 10.49
N LYS A 38 -1.67 7.87 11.15
CA LYS A 38 -2.53 8.12 12.31
C LYS A 38 -4.01 8.06 11.93
N GLN A 39 -4.41 8.64 10.80
CA GLN A 39 -5.79 8.60 10.31
C GLN A 39 -6.26 7.18 10.02
N VAL A 40 -5.47 6.37 9.31
CA VAL A 40 -5.81 4.97 9.03
C VAL A 40 -5.95 4.18 10.33
N ASN A 41 -5.00 4.34 11.26
CA ASN A 41 -5.07 3.67 12.56
C ASN A 41 -6.30 4.11 13.38
N GLN A 42 -6.66 5.39 13.36
CA GLN A 42 -7.87 5.89 14.01
C GLN A 42 -9.14 5.34 13.36
N PHE A 43 -9.19 5.28 12.03
CA PHE A 43 -10.31 4.68 11.31
C PHE A 43 -10.54 3.23 11.75
N ILE A 44 -9.49 2.40 11.77
CA ILE A 44 -9.58 0.99 12.16
C ILE A 44 -10.06 0.86 13.60
N ARG A 45 -9.49 1.64 14.52
CA ARG A 45 -9.91 1.62 15.93
C ARG A 45 -11.36 2.04 16.09
N ARG A 46 -11.80 3.14 15.46
CA ARG A 46 -13.19 3.60 15.52
C ARG A 46 -14.15 2.61 14.87
N PHE A 47 -13.76 2.04 13.74
CA PHE A 47 -14.51 0.97 13.09
C PHE A 47 -14.73 -0.21 14.03
N ASN A 48 -13.70 -0.60 14.80
CA ASN A 48 -13.77 -1.71 15.75
C ASN A 48 -14.41 -1.33 17.10
N GLY A 49 -14.54 -0.05 17.43
CA GLY A 49 -14.93 0.41 18.78
C GLY A 49 -13.81 0.29 19.81
N GLU A 50 -12.56 0.50 19.39
CA GLU A 50 -11.33 0.41 20.19
C GLU A 50 -10.73 1.80 20.49
N GLU A 51 -11.51 2.85 20.30
CA GLU A 51 -11.18 4.24 20.61
C GLU A 51 -12.42 4.90 21.23
N ASP A 52 -12.26 5.71 22.27
CA ASP A 52 -13.35 6.43 22.90
C ASP A 52 -13.63 7.79 22.20
N PHE A 53 -14.65 8.52 22.66
CA PHE A 53 -15.01 9.81 22.08
C PHE A 53 -13.96 10.91 22.28
N LYS A 54 -12.99 10.71 23.18
CA LYS A 54 -11.85 11.61 23.40
C LYS A 54 -10.67 11.28 22.49
N GLY A 55 -10.72 10.16 21.78
CA GLY A 55 -9.64 9.67 20.93
C GLY A 55 -8.65 8.75 21.66
N GLU A 56 -8.98 8.33 22.88
CA GLU A 56 -8.14 7.43 23.67
C GLU A 56 -8.40 5.98 23.28
N ARG A 57 -7.33 5.20 23.18
CA ARG A 57 -7.41 3.79 22.81
C ARG A 57 -8.02 2.97 23.95
N LEU A 58 -8.96 2.11 23.59
CA LEU A 58 -9.55 1.10 24.47
C LEU A 58 -8.88 -0.25 24.24
N TYR A 59 -8.67 -0.99 25.32
CA TYR A 59 -8.09 -2.32 25.37
C TYR A 59 -9.10 -3.35 25.86
N PRO A 60 -8.89 -4.66 25.64
CA PRO A 60 -9.85 -5.72 26.01
C PRO A 60 -10.35 -5.73 27.47
N LYS A 61 -9.62 -5.09 28.39
CA LYS A 61 -10.00 -4.99 29.81
C LYS A 61 -10.91 -3.80 30.10
N ASP A 62 -11.01 -2.85 29.17
CA ASP A 62 -11.81 -1.65 29.34
C ASP A 62 -13.28 -1.96 29.09
N LYS A 63 -14.14 -1.39 29.93
CA LYS A 63 -15.60 -1.64 29.91
C LYS A 63 -16.25 -1.34 28.55
N ASP A 64 -15.76 -0.32 27.86
CA ASP A 64 -16.34 0.13 26.60
C ASP A 64 -15.64 -0.46 25.35
N TYR A 65 -14.65 -1.34 25.53
CA TYR A 65 -13.95 -1.99 24.43
C TYR A 65 -14.90 -2.77 23.53
N ARG A 66 -14.92 -2.42 22.24
CA ARG A 66 -15.76 -3.00 21.19
C ARG A 66 -17.26 -2.99 21.51
N LYS A 67 -17.69 -2.06 22.37
CA LYS A 67 -19.10 -1.95 22.79
C LYS A 67 -19.99 -1.58 21.61
N SER A 68 -21.05 -2.36 21.40
CA SER A 68 -21.97 -2.19 20.28
C SER A 68 -22.55 -0.76 20.17
N SER A 69 -22.89 -0.12 21.30
CA SER A 69 -23.42 1.25 21.28
C SER A 69 -22.40 2.28 20.80
N LEU A 70 -21.14 2.18 21.26
CA LEU A 70 -20.05 3.06 20.85
C LEU A 70 -19.76 2.88 19.35
N ARG A 71 -19.69 1.61 18.94
CA ARG A 71 -19.40 1.22 17.57
C ARG A 71 -20.50 1.64 16.60
N ASN A 72 -21.76 1.57 17.02
CA ASN A 72 -22.90 2.06 16.23
C ASN A 72 -22.75 3.56 15.90
N THR A 73 -22.30 4.37 16.85
CA THR A 73 -22.05 5.79 16.62
C THR A 73 -20.96 6.00 15.57
N TYR A 74 -19.82 5.32 15.68
CA TYR A 74 -18.75 5.46 14.68
C TYR A 74 -19.14 4.96 13.30
N LEU A 75 -19.77 3.79 13.21
CA LEU A 75 -20.21 3.24 11.94
C LEU A 75 -21.25 4.13 11.26
N THR A 76 -22.12 4.78 12.03
CA THR A 76 -23.10 5.74 11.51
C THR A 76 -22.41 6.95 10.86
N ASN A 77 -21.27 7.38 11.39
CA ASN A 77 -20.49 8.52 10.90
C ASN A 77 -19.62 8.19 9.67
N LEU A 78 -19.54 6.91 9.26
CA LEU A 78 -18.85 6.54 8.02
C LEU A 78 -19.61 6.95 6.77
N PHE A 79 -20.90 7.21 6.91
CA PHE A 79 -21.79 7.52 5.80
C PHE A 79 -22.02 9.02 5.73
N ASP A 80 -22.01 9.53 4.51
CA ASP A 80 -22.51 10.87 4.21
C ASP A 80 -24.01 10.95 4.56
N PHE A 81 -24.36 11.92 5.39
CA PHE A 81 -25.74 12.15 5.84
C PHE A 81 -26.59 12.84 4.78
N GLU A 82 -25.98 13.46 3.77
CA GLU A 82 -26.68 14.14 2.68
C GLU A 82 -27.10 13.18 1.57
N ASN A 83 -26.52 11.98 1.52
CA ASN A 83 -26.84 10.97 0.53
C ASN A 83 -28.01 10.06 0.95
N SER A 84 -29.23 10.49 0.62
CA SER A 84 -30.47 9.75 0.90
C SER A 84 -30.60 8.41 0.15
N SER A 85 -29.80 8.16 -0.90
CA SER A 85 -29.88 6.92 -1.69
C SER A 85 -29.33 5.69 -0.96
N LEU A 86 -28.55 5.88 0.11
CA LEU A 86 -27.87 4.80 0.83
C LEU A 86 -28.51 4.45 2.18
N VAL A 87 -29.68 5.00 2.51
CA VAL A 87 -30.28 4.87 3.85
C VAL A 87 -30.55 3.42 4.26
N SER A 88 -31.09 2.59 3.36
CA SER A 88 -31.32 1.15 3.63
C SER A 88 -30.00 0.40 3.76
N SER A 89 -29.11 0.55 2.78
CA SER A 89 -27.79 -0.09 2.75
C SER A 89 -26.93 0.26 3.97
N LYS A 90 -27.05 1.48 4.50
CA LYS A 90 -26.41 1.91 5.75
C LYS A 90 -26.87 1.09 6.94
N LYS A 91 -28.19 0.95 7.12
CA LYS A 91 -28.75 0.20 8.25
C LYS A 91 -28.35 -1.28 8.17
N ASP A 92 -28.42 -1.86 6.98
CA ASP A 92 -28.07 -3.25 6.74
C ASP A 92 -26.58 -3.50 7.00
N PHE A 93 -25.71 -2.63 6.49
CA PHE A 93 -24.28 -2.68 6.75
C PHE A 93 -23.97 -2.61 8.26
N ILE A 94 -24.50 -1.60 8.96
CA ILE A 94 -24.26 -1.43 10.40
C ILE A 94 -24.76 -2.64 11.18
N SER A 95 -25.96 -3.14 10.86
CA SER A 95 -26.55 -4.31 11.51
C SER A 95 -25.69 -5.57 11.30
N GLN A 96 -25.17 -5.76 10.09
CA GLN A 96 -24.29 -6.88 9.76
C GLN A 96 -22.99 -6.81 10.55
N VAL A 97 -22.24 -5.71 10.40
CA VAL A 97 -20.89 -5.63 10.98
C VAL A 97 -20.92 -5.51 12.49
N ASN A 98 -21.96 -4.91 13.08
CA ASN A 98 -22.13 -4.71 14.52
C ASN A 98 -23.12 -5.68 15.16
N SER A 99 -23.32 -6.87 14.56
CA SER A 99 -24.26 -7.85 15.09
C SER A 99 -23.81 -8.38 16.46
N ASN A 100 -24.75 -8.63 17.37
CA ASN A 100 -24.43 -9.13 18.71
C ASN A 100 -23.90 -10.57 18.69
N ASN A 101 -24.30 -11.37 17.71
CA ASN A 101 -23.95 -12.80 17.64
C ASN A 101 -22.65 -13.03 16.87
N ARG A 102 -22.38 -12.21 15.85
CA ARG A 102 -21.23 -12.36 14.95
C ARG A 102 -20.74 -10.99 14.49
N PRO A 103 -20.15 -10.18 15.38
CA PRO A 103 -19.59 -8.89 14.99
C PRO A 103 -18.38 -9.10 14.08
N GLU A 104 -18.28 -8.31 13.02
CA GLU A 104 -17.14 -8.33 12.11
C GLU A 104 -16.18 -7.22 12.48
N TYR A 105 -14.93 -7.56 12.77
CA TYR A 105 -13.88 -6.60 13.10
C TYR A 105 -12.86 -6.53 11.97
N PHE A 106 -12.30 -5.34 11.83
CA PHE A 106 -11.25 -5.07 10.88
C PHE A 106 -9.91 -5.43 11.50
N ASP A 107 -9.24 -6.43 10.93
CA ASP A 107 -7.92 -6.88 11.38
C ASP A 107 -6.85 -6.41 10.40
N PHE A 108 -6.03 -5.46 10.87
CA PHE A 108 -4.91 -4.95 10.08
C PHE A 108 -3.80 -5.99 9.89
N TYR A 109 -3.65 -6.95 10.82
CA TYR A 109 -2.51 -7.85 10.89
C TYR A 109 -2.80 -9.27 10.38
N GLY A 110 -4.07 -9.65 10.26
CA GLY A 110 -4.51 -10.96 9.79
C GLY A 110 -5.07 -10.99 8.35
N GLY A 111 -5.09 -9.85 7.64
CA GLY A 111 -5.78 -9.71 6.35
C GLY A 111 -4.90 -9.82 5.09
N ASN A 112 -5.54 -9.90 3.93
CA ASN A 112 -4.93 -9.83 2.59
C ASN A 112 -4.61 -8.39 2.16
N TRP A 113 -4.05 -7.62 3.08
CA TRP A 113 -3.70 -6.23 2.82
C TRP A 113 -2.68 -6.12 1.71
N PHE A 114 -2.99 -5.25 0.75
CA PHE A 114 -2.05 -4.87 -0.29
C PHE A 114 -2.10 -3.36 -0.48
N ALA A 115 -0.97 -2.80 -0.89
CA ALA A 115 -0.86 -1.41 -1.31
C ALA A 115 -0.36 -1.37 -2.75
N GLU A 116 -0.93 -0.45 -3.53
CA GLU A 116 -0.42 -0.07 -4.84
C GLU A 116 0.16 1.34 -4.72
N VAL A 117 1.41 1.51 -5.13
CA VAL A 117 2.13 2.78 -5.02
C VAL A 117 2.67 3.15 -6.39
N SER A 118 2.19 4.26 -6.94
CA SER A 118 2.77 4.88 -8.14
C SER A 118 3.81 5.89 -7.73
N ALA A 119 5.07 5.69 -8.13
CA ALA A 119 6.19 6.57 -7.80
C ALA A 119 7.08 6.83 -9.02
N LYS A 120 7.85 7.92 -8.94
CA LYS A 120 8.78 8.35 -9.98
C LYS A 120 10.20 7.89 -9.64
N PHE A 121 10.87 7.25 -10.59
CA PHE A 121 12.25 6.80 -10.45
C PHE A 121 13.12 7.38 -11.57
N LEU A 122 14.37 7.72 -11.25
CA LEU A 122 15.36 8.07 -12.26
C LEU A 122 16.01 6.77 -12.79
N PHE A 123 15.77 6.45 -14.05
CA PHE A 123 16.34 5.29 -14.74
C PHE A 123 16.99 5.72 -16.04
N ASN A 124 18.29 5.42 -16.22
CA ASN A 124 19.08 5.83 -17.40
C ASN A 124 18.96 7.33 -17.75
N GLY A 125 18.95 8.20 -16.74
CA GLY A 125 18.84 9.64 -16.92
C GLY A 125 17.43 10.15 -17.25
N LYS A 126 16.42 9.28 -17.29
CA LYS A 126 15.02 9.63 -17.52
C LYS A 126 14.17 9.32 -16.29
N VAL A 127 13.23 10.21 -15.98
CA VAL A 127 12.23 9.97 -14.93
C VAL A 127 11.14 9.08 -15.49
N GLU A 128 10.96 7.91 -14.88
CA GLU A 128 9.98 6.89 -15.25
C GLU A 128 8.97 6.69 -14.11
N ASN A 129 7.72 6.45 -14.46
CA ASN A 129 6.70 6.06 -13.49
C ASN A 129 6.76 4.54 -13.28
N VAL A 130 6.81 4.12 -12.02
CA VAL A 130 6.84 2.72 -11.61
C VAL A 130 5.70 2.50 -10.64
N VAL A 131 4.91 1.45 -10.87
CA VAL A 131 3.85 1.00 -9.97
C VAL A 131 4.41 -0.17 -9.15
N MET A 132 4.35 -0.06 -7.83
CA MET A 132 4.82 -1.08 -6.90
C MET A 132 3.63 -1.66 -6.14
N PHE A 133 3.65 -2.97 -5.94
CA PHE A 133 2.66 -3.68 -5.13
C PHE A 133 3.34 -4.19 -3.87
N LEU A 134 2.75 -3.89 -2.72
CA LEU A 134 3.27 -4.28 -1.41
C LEU A 134 2.24 -5.10 -0.64
N LYS A 135 2.71 -5.99 0.22
CA LYS A 135 1.89 -6.69 1.23
C LYS A 135 2.52 -6.60 2.60
N LEU A 136 1.71 -6.81 3.63
CA LEU A 136 2.22 -6.93 5.00
C LEU A 136 2.94 -8.27 5.18
N GLU A 137 4.17 -8.19 5.66
CA GLU A 137 5.00 -9.34 6.02
C GLU A 137 5.37 -9.25 7.50
N LYS A 138 5.24 -10.36 8.22
CA LYS A 138 5.58 -10.43 9.65
C LYS A 138 7.10 -10.56 9.82
N GLU A 139 7.70 -9.69 10.62
CA GLU A 139 9.13 -9.69 10.92
C GLU A 139 9.40 -9.22 12.34
N ASN A 140 10.27 -9.92 13.09
CA ASN A 140 10.78 -9.50 14.42
C ASN A 140 9.70 -9.02 15.42
N GLY A 141 8.53 -9.67 15.45
CA GLY A 141 7.44 -9.31 16.36
C GLY A 141 6.57 -8.14 15.90
N GLY A 142 6.84 -7.59 14.71
CA GLY A 142 6.03 -6.57 14.04
C GLY A 142 5.69 -6.97 12.61
N TYR A 143 5.31 -5.97 11.83
CA TYR A 143 4.98 -6.10 10.41
C TYR A 143 5.69 -5.02 9.61
N LYS A 144 6.13 -5.36 8.41
CA LYS A 144 6.66 -4.43 7.42
C LYS A 144 5.88 -4.55 6.12
N TRP A 145 5.93 -3.50 5.31
CA TRP A 145 5.50 -3.57 3.92
C TRP A 145 6.62 -4.18 3.08
N SER A 146 6.32 -5.27 2.40
CA SER A 146 7.26 -6.01 1.57
C SER A 146 6.78 -6.00 0.12
N TYR A 147 7.71 -5.79 -0.82
CA TYR A 147 7.38 -5.74 -2.24
C TYR A 147 6.99 -7.11 -2.75
N THR A 148 5.85 -7.20 -3.40
CA THR A 148 5.35 -8.43 -4.03
C THR A 148 5.31 -8.35 -5.55
N GLY A 149 5.41 -7.14 -6.11
CA GLY A 149 5.42 -6.94 -7.55
C GLY A 149 5.82 -5.51 -7.91
N VAL A 150 6.33 -5.37 -9.13
CA VAL A 150 6.70 -4.08 -9.72
C VAL A 150 6.26 -4.09 -11.18
N TYR A 151 5.62 -3.02 -11.61
CA TYR A 151 5.26 -2.76 -12.98
C TYR A 151 5.93 -1.46 -13.44
N ALA A 152 6.65 -1.54 -14.56
CA ALA A 152 7.20 -0.38 -15.24
C ALA A 152 7.37 -0.69 -16.72
N ASN A 153 7.09 0.28 -17.59
CA ASN A 153 7.14 0.09 -19.04
C ASN A 153 8.51 -0.40 -19.53
N PHE A 154 9.60 0.02 -18.88
CA PHE A 154 10.97 -0.41 -19.24
C PHE A 154 11.30 -1.83 -18.77
N LEU A 155 10.56 -2.37 -17.78
CA LEU A 155 10.71 -3.76 -17.35
C LEU A 155 9.96 -4.72 -18.28
N GLU A 156 8.96 -4.27 -19.04
CA GLU A 156 8.24 -5.15 -19.97
C GLU A 156 9.10 -5.64 -21.14
N GLN A 157 10.11 -4.86 -21.55
CA GLN A 157 10.91 -5.15 -22.74
C GLN A 157 11.75 -6.45 -22.63
N PRO A 158 12.47 -6.73 -21.53
CA PRO A 158 13.24 -7.98 -21.40
C PRO A 158 12.36 -9.24 -21.23
N PHE A 159 11.09 -9.11 -20.85
CA PHE A 159 10.17 -10.26 -20.69
C PHE A 159 9.30 -10.54 -21.92
N LYS A 160 9.36 -9.71 -22.97
CA LYS A 160 8.88 -10.06 -24.30
C LYS A 160 9.86 -11.05 -24.93
N THR A 161 9.92 -12.26 -24.36
CA THR A 161 10.49 -13.40 -25.08
C THR A 161 9.68 -13.57 -26.36
N SER A 162 10.41 -13.91 -27.41
CA SER A 162 10.01 -14.14 -28.80
C SER A 162 8.55 -14.59 -28.99
N PRO A 163 7.88 -14.22 -30.10
CA PRO A 163 6.51 -14.69 -30.38
C PRO A 163 6.43 -16.19 -30.11
N PRO A 164 5.38 -16.68 -29.44
CA PRO A 164 5.31 -18.07 -29.03
C PRO A 164 5.54 -18.92 -30.28
N GLU A 165 6.64 -19.70 -30.29
CA GLU A 165 6.75 -20.80 -31.23
C GLU A 165 5.46 -21.59 -31.07
N THR A 166 4.64 -21.58 -32.12
CA THR A 166 3.29 -22.12 -32.19
C THR A 166 3.07 -23.21 -31.16
N THR A 167 2.57 -22.84 -29.98
CA THR A 167 2.16 -23.83 -28.99
C THR A 167 1.00 -24.54 -29.61
N LYS A 168 1.24 -25.75 -30.14
CA LYS A 168 0.20 -26.66 -30.58
C LYS A 168 -0.67 -26.95 -29.37
N PHE A 169 -1.70 -26.14 -29.20
CA PHE A 169 -2.73 -26.33 -28.21
C PHE A 169 -3.57 -27.52 -28.68
N ILE A 170 -3.42 -28.66 -28.02
CA ILE A 170 -4.35 -29.78 -28.21
C ILE A 170 -5.58 -29.42 -27.37
N HIS A 171 -6.70 -29.19 -28.04
CA HIS A 171 -7.97 -28.90 -27.39
C HIS A 171 -8.38 -30.11 -26.50
N PRO A 172 -8.89 -29.90 -25.27
CA PRO A 172 -9.32 -30.99 -24.38
C PRO A 172 -10.46 -31.88 -24.93
N MET A 173 -11.05 -31.50 -26.06
CA MET A 173 -12.12 -32.23 -26.76
C MET A 173 -11.61 -33.12 -27.90
N SER A 174 -10.28 -33.23 -28.10
CA SER A 174 -9.68 -34.09 -29.11
C SER A 174 -9.30 -35.49 -28.60
N HIS A 175 -9.60 -35.82 -27.34
CA HIS A 175 -9.47 -37.16 -26.77
C HIS A 175 -10.74 -37.52 -25.98
N GLU A 176 -11.88 -37.55 -26.64
CA GLU A 176 -13.02 -38.38 -26.21
C GLU A 176 -12.90 -39.74 -26.90
N ILE A 177 -12.08 -40.65 -26.37
CA ILE A 177 -12.30 -42.09 -26.60
C ILE A 177 -11.69 -42.94 -25.48
N ASP A 178 -12.58 -43.71 -24.85
CA ASP A 178 -12.38 -44.96 -24.11
C ASP A 178 -11.79 -44.92 -22.70
N PHE A 179 -12.59 -44.40 -21.76
CA PHE A 179 -12.63 -44.98 -20.41
C PHE A 179 -13.42 -46.31 -20.45
N TYR A 180 -12.71 -47.43 -20.54
CA TYR A 180 -13.18 -48.72 -20.02
C TYR A 180 -12.11 -49.29 -19.07
N GLU A 181 -12.55 -49.59 -17.85
CA GLU A 181 -11.81 -50.30 -16.79
C GLU A 181 -11.45 -51.74 -17.21
N PRO A 182 -10.44 -52.32 -16.54
CA PRO A 182 -10.64 -53.61 -15.88
C PRO A 182 -10.60 -53.52 -14.35
#